data_AF-A0A444JF30-F1
#
_entry.id   AF-A0A444JF30-F1
#
_cell.length_a   1.000
_cell.length_b   1.000
_cell.length_c   1.000
_cell.angle_alpha   90.00
_cell.angle_beta   90.00
_cell.angle_gamma   90.00
#
_symmetry.space_group_name_H-M   'P 1'
#
loop_
_entity.id
_entity.type
_entity.pdbx_description
1 polymer ?
#
loop_
_entity_poly.entity_id
_entity_poly.type
_entity_poly.pdbx_seq_one_letter_code
_entity_poly.pdbx_strand_id
1 'polypeptide(L)'
;MKNNMLQKPLILSVLILTLLSTLIYLIAGNPEATVWSSFGLIIMGIFRTIQWIIAMTLALLVCLAFLFAVFFGAVALFDRNTSAKMFHNLKAFLLSGLLPFTGQCCCSNISSVQSSCEETTTEVKTEAPAAEQEREAMNAEITGIREHLHTTHQVLIDKIDQITSRIDSLEAMTADMAGKKQLDDMSHEVQDAVDSLAGIQSAVSAMQSCVDQTESKLQEISPDKILGDLPQRVQILEEQQSAAEPPEPVDITPLQSDINAMQSELTQVKEKADKALRAATDNAAAQTAPAVQAVQEEAPKNTPEPASAPQSAPTTAASEDKPEEHRIFSYFEDPVDREKLAELMASTLDKNMSYKHVLNFLVKELGPVKGKIISSHPSLSKDYIRQCRKNR
;
A
#
# COMPACT_ATOMS: atom_id res chain seq x y z
N MET A 1 -2.05 9.25 -3.47
CA MET A 1 -1.01 8.27 -3.06
C MET A 1 -0.37 7.71 -4.32
N LYS A 2 0.97 7.70 -4.41
CA LYS A 2 1.73 7.38 -5.63
C LYS A 2 1.98 5.86 -5.73
N ASN A 3 1.18 5.15 -6.52
CA ASN A 3 1.25 3.68 -6.67
C ASN A 3 2.46 3.15 -7.48
N ASN A 4 3.49 3.98 -7.75
CA ASN A 4 4.61 3.61 -8.63
C ASN A 4 5.94 3.32 -7.92
N MET A 5 5.97 3.21 -6.59
CA MET A 5 7.25 3.00 -5.87
C MET A 5 7.73 1.54 -5.85
N LEU A 6 6.87 0.55 -6.09
CA LEU A 6 7.24 -0.88 -6.07
C LEU A 6 7.47 -1.50 -7.46
N GLN A 7 6.95 -0.89 -8.53
CA GLN A 7 7.16 -1.42 -9.89
C GLN A 7 8.61 -1.28 -10.35
N LYS A 8 9.29 -0.21 -9.96
CA LYS A 8 10.69 0.04 -10.35
C LYS A 8 11.66 -1.04 -9.87
N PRO A 9 11.69 -1.44 -8.57
CA PRO A 9 12.60 -2.49 -8.13
C PRO A 9 12.24 -3.87 -8.71
N LEU A 10 10.96 -4.13 -8.97
CA LEU A 10 10.50 -5.41 -9.53
C LEU A 10 10.94 -5.57 -11.00
N ILE A 11 10.77 -4.51 -11.80
CA ILE A 11 11.28 -4.47 -13.18
C ILE A 11 12.81 -4.62 -13.21
N LEU A 12 13.51 -3.98 -12.26
CA LEU A 12 14.98 -4.08 -12.18
C LEU A 12 15.44 -5.50 -11.84
N SER A 13 14.75 -6.17 -10.93
CA SER A 13 15.05 -7.55 -10.53
C SER A 13 14.84 -8.54 -11.68
N VAL A 14 13.73 -8.43 -12.41
CA VAL A 14 13.47 -9.26 -13.61
C VAL A 14 14.55 -9.02 -14.67
N LEU A 15 14.97 -7.77 -14.87
CA LEU A 15 16.01 -7.43 -15.83
C LEU A 15 17.38 -8.02 -15.46
N ILE A 16 17.75 -7.97 -14.17
CA ILE A 16 18.98 -8.58 -13.65
C ILE A 16 18.94 -10.10 -13.81
N LEU A 17 17.81 -10.74 -13.47
CA LEU A 17 17.65 -12.19 -13.56
C LEU A 17 17.72 -12.67 -15.02
N THR A 18 17.11 -11.91 -15.94
CA THR A 18 17.18 -12.20 -17.38
C THR A 18 18.62 -12.07 -17.90
N LEU A 19 19.35 -11.04 -17.45
CA LEU A 19 20.74 -10.82 -17.83
C LEU A 19 21.66 -11.92 -17.28
N LEU A 20 21.44 -12.36 -16.03
CA LEU A 20 22.17 -13.46 -15.41
C LEU A 20 21.87 -14.81 -16.11
N SER A 21 20.60 -15.10 -16.40
CA SER A 21 20.21 -16.31 -17.13
C SER A 21 20.82 -16.36 -18.52
N THR A 22 20.87 -15.21 -19.21
CA THR A 22 21.49 -15.09 -20.52
C THR A 22 22.99 -15.34 -20.42
N LEU A 23 23.66 -14.77 -19.41
CA LEU A 23 25.09 -14.99 -19.13
C LEU A 23 25.40 -16.48 -18.89
N ILE A 24 24.59 -17.16 -18.05
CA ILE A 24 24.76 -18.59 -17.75
C ILE A 24 24.56 -19.45 -19.01
N TYR A 25 23.54 -19.15 -19.82
CA TYR A 25 23.29 -19.85 -21.07
C TYR A 25 24.47 -19.72 -22.06
N LEU A 26 25.08 -18.54 -22.12
CA LEU A 26 26.25 -18.27 -22.96
C LEU A 26 27.52 -18.96 -22.48
N ILE A 27 27.73 -19.04 -21.15
CA ILE A 27 28.86 -19.77 -20.57
C ILE A 27 28.71 -21.28 -20.78
N ALA A 28 27.50 -21.82 -20.62
CA ALA A 28 27.23 -23.24 -20.79
C ALA A 28 27.34 -23.72 -22.25
N GLY A 29 27.07 -22.84 -23.22
CA GLY A 29 27.01 -23.20 -24.65
C GLY A 29 28.36 -23.26 -25.38
N ASN A 30 29.45 -22.70 -24.83
CA ASN A 30 30.76 -22.66 -25.50
C ASN A 30 31.93 -22.85 -24.53
N PRO A 31 32.34 -24.09 -24.24
CA PRO A 31 33.44 -24.38 -23.33
C PRO A 31 34.84 -23.98 -23.85
N GLU A 32 34.99 -23.67 -25.14
CA GLU A 32 36.29 -23.36 -25.77
C GLU A 32 36.57 -21.87 -25.98
N ALA A 33 35.60 -20.99 -25.71
CA ALA A 33 35.76 -19.56 -25.96
C ALA A 33 36.37 -18.85 -24.74
N THR A 34 37.58 -18.30 -24.90
CA THR A 34 38.20 -17.39 -23.92
C THR A 34 37.21 -16.26 -23.57
N VAL A 35 37.11 -15.89 -22.29
CA VAL A 35 36.13 -14.92 -21.76
C VAL A 35 36.04 -13.62 -22.59
N TRP A 36 37.15 -13.16 -23.16
CA TRP A 36 37.22 -11.97 -24.02
C TRP A 36 36.61 -12.15 -25.41
N SER A 37 36.75 -13.33 -26.02
CA SER A 37 36.11 -13.68 -27.30
C SER A 37 34.59 -13.82 -27.11
N SER A 38 34.18 -14.42 -25.99
CA SER A 38 32.77 -14.57 -25.62
C SER A 38 32.09 -13.21 -25.45
N PHE A 39 32.73 -12.25 -24.77
CA PHE A 39 32.16 -10.91 -24.59
C PHE A 39 31.86 -10.17 -25.91
N GLY A 40 32.73 -10.31 -26.93
CA GLY A 40 32.50 -9.74 -28.25
C GLY A 40 31.29 -10.35 -28.99
N LEU A 41 31.13 -11.67 -28.90
CA LEU A 41 29.96 -12.37 -29.48
C LEU A 41 28.66 -12.00 -28.77
N ILE A 42 28.71 -11.76 -27.47
CA ILE A 42 27.55 -11.32 -26.68
C ILE A 42 27.10 -9.93 -27.11
N ILE A 43 28.04 -8.97 -27.19
CA ILE A 43 27.73 -7.62 -27.66
C ILE A 43 27.18 -7.64 -29.08
N MET A 44 27.82 -8.38 -29.99
CA MET A 44 27.35 -8.51 -31.38
C MET A 44 25.97 -9.18 -31.45
N GLY A 45 25.71 -10.17 -30.59
CA GLY A 45 24.41 -10.82 -30.43
C GLY A 45 23.33 -9.83 -29.97
N ILE A 46 23.61 -9.02 -28.96
CA ILE A 46 22.70 -7.98 -28.45
C ILE A 46 22.40 -6.93 -29.53
N PHE A 47 23.42 -6.44 -30.25
CA PHE A 47 23.18 -5.49 -31.34
C PHE A 47 22.32 -6.10 -32.45
N ARG A 48 22.53 -7.38 -32.78
CA ARG A 48 21.73 -8.09 -33.80
C ARG A 48 20.29 -8.31 -33.35
N THR A 49 20.04 -8.63 -32.07
CA THR A 49 18.67 -8.76 -31.56
C THR A 49 17.97 -7.40 -31.51
N ILE A 50 18.66 -6.34 -31.08
CA ILE A 50 18.13 -4.97 -31.13
C ILE A 50 17.79 -4.58 -32.57
N GLN A 51 18.69 -4.84 -33.53
CA GLN A 51 18.43 -4.57 -34.95
C GLN A 51 17.22 -5.34 -35.47
N TRP A 52 17.07 -6.61 -35.09
CA TRP A 52 15.92 -7.42 -35.47
C TRP A 52 14.61 -6.88 -34.87
N ILE A 53 14.61 -6.47 -33.61
CA ILE A 53 13.46 -5.85 -32.94
C ILE A 53 13.06 -4.55 -33.66
N ILE A 54 14.04 -3.70 -34.01
CA ILE A 54 13.78 -2.45 -34.75
C ILE A 54 13.19 -2.77 -36.13
N ALA A 55 13.76 -3.73 -36.86
CA ALA A 55 13.27 -4.14 -38.16
C ALA A 55 11.83 -4.68 -38.09
N MET A 56 11.53 -5.53 -37.11
CA MET A 56 10.18 -6.06 -36.89
C MET A 56 9.18 -4.94 -36.52
N THR A 57 9.59 -4.01 -35.66
CA THR A 57 8.75 -2.88 -35.27
C THR A 57 8.44 -1.98 -36.46
N LEU A 58 9.43 -1.69 -37.31
CA LEU A 58 9.23 -0.92 -38.54
C LEU A 58 8.32 -1.67 -39.54
N ALA A 59 8.54 -2.98 -39.71
CA ALA A 59 7.70 -3.80 -40.58
C ALA A 59 6.22 -3.82 -40.11
N LEU A 60 5.99 -3.94 -38.80
CA LEU A 60 4.65 -3.86 -38.22
C LEU A 60 4.02 -2.48 -38.43
N LEU A 61 4.78 -1.39 -38.28
CA LEU A 61 4.28 -0.03 -38.49
C LEU A 61 3.86 0.18 -39.95
N VAL A 62 4.66 -0.30 -40.92
CA VAL A 62 4.31 -0.28 -42.35
C VAL A 62 3.06 -1.11 -42.63
N CYS A 63 2.95 -2.30 -42.02
CA CYS A 63 1.77 -3.16 -42.15
C CYS A 63 0.50 -2.48 -41.62
N LEU A 64 0.56 -1.88 -40.43
CA LEU A 64 -0.56 -1.12 -39.85
C LEU A 64 -0.93 0.09 -40.71
N ALA A 65 0.06 0.84 -41.22
CA ALA A 65 -0.20 1.97 -42.12
C ALA A 65 -0.95 1.52 -43.39
N PHE A 66 -0.58 0.37 -43.95
CA PHE A 66 -1.27 -0.21 -45.10
C PHE A 66 -2.71 -0.63 -44.76
N LEU A 67 -2.92 -1.32 -43.64
CA LEU A 67 -4.27 -1.70 -43.18
C LEU A 67 -5.17 -0.49 -42.94
N PHE A 68 -4.64 0.57 -42.33
CA PHE A 68 -5.39 1.82 -42.15
C PHE A 68 -5.70 2.50 -43.48
N ALA A 69 -4.77 2.52 -44.44
CA ALA A 69 -5.02 3.08 -45.76
C ALA A 69 -6.16 2.35 -46.48
N VAL A 70 -6.17 1.02 -46.44
CA VAL A 70 -7.25 0.21 -47.02
C VAL A 70 -8.57 0.45 -46.29
N PHE A 71 -8.56 0.46 -44.96
CA PHE A 71 -9.75 0.73 -44.15
C PHE A 71 -10.35 2.10 -44.42
N PHE A 72 -9.55 3.17 -44.38
CA PHE A 72 -10.04 4.52 -44.68
C PHE A 72 -10.45 4.68 -46.13
N GLY A 73 -9.79 3.98 -47.07
CA GLY A 73 -10.22 3.92 -48.46
C GLY A 73 -11.63 3.34 -48.59
N ALA A 74 -11.89 2.20 -47.94
CA ALA A 74 -13.20 1.56 -47.93
C ALA A 74 -14.28 2.45 -47.28
N VAL A 75 -14.00 3.05 -46.12
CA VAL A 75 -14.95 3.95 -45.43
C VAL A 75 -15.18 5.21 -46.26
N ALA A 76 -14.16 5.78 -46.89
CA ALA A 76 -14.30 6.98 -47.71
C ALA A 76 -15.15 6.76 -48.97
N LEU A 77 -15.23 5.52 -49.48
CA LEU A 77 -16.14 5.15 -50.56
C LEU A 77 -17.61 5.11 -50.10
N PHE A 78 -17.87 4.80 -48.82
CA PHE A 78 -19.23 4.74 -48.27
C PHE A 78 -19.69 6.09 -47.70
N ASP A 79 -18.86 6.72 -46.88
CA ASP A 79 -19.10 8.05 -46.31
C ASP A 79 -17.78 8.79 -46.04
N ARG A 80 -17.54 9.82 -46.86
CA ARG A 80 -16.35 10.66 -46.80
C ARG A 80 -16.24 11.50 -45.52
N ASN A 81 -17.37 11.87 -44.91
CA ASN A 81 -17.36 12.67 -43.67
C ASN A 81 -17.00 11.78 -42.47
N THR A 82 -17.52 10.56 -42.44
CA THR A 82 -17.19 9.57 -41.40
C THR A 82 -15.72 9.17 -41.47
N SER A 83 -15.15 8.95 -42.66
CA SER A 83 -13.73 8.61 -42.80
C SER A 83 -12.81 9.74 -42.32
N ALA A 84 -13.15 11.01 -42.64
CA ALA A 84 -12.38 12.16 -42.17
C ALA A 84 -12.40 12.29 -40.64
N LYS A 85 -13.57 12.11 -40.00
CA LYS A 85 -13.71 12.16 -38.53
C LYS A 85 -12.91 11.05 -37.86
N MET A 86 -12.97 9.82 -38.38
CA MET A 86 -12.19 8.69 -37.85
C MET A 86 -10.68 8.89 -38.04
N PHE A 87 -10.25 9.45 -39.18
CA PHE A 87 -8.84 9.76 -39.42
C PHE A 87 -8.31 10.83 -38.45
N HIS A 88 -9.09 11.87 -38.18
CA HIS A 88 -8.71 12.90 -37.19
C HIS A 88 -8.56 12.31 -35.79
N ASN A 89 -9.47 11.42 -35.38
CA ASN A 89 -9.38 10.72 -34.09
C ASN A 89 -8.14 9.80 -34.02
N LEU A 90 -7.85 9.04 -35.09
CA LEU A 90 -6.65 8.20 -35.17
C LEU A 90 -5.38 9.06 -35.10
N LYS A 91 -5.34 10.19 -35.83
CA LYS A 91 -4.20 11.12 -35.80
C LYS A 91 -3.99 11.69 -34.41
N ALA A 92 -5.07 12.07 -33.71
CA ALA A 92 -4.99 12.54 -32.34
C ALA A 92 -4.47 11.45 -31.38
N PHE A 93 -4.94 10.21 -31.54
CA PHE A 93 -4.49 9.06 -30.75
C PHE A 93 -3.02 8.70 -31.01
N LEU A 94 -2.59 8.71 -32.28
CA LEU A 94 -1.18 8.45 -32.63
C LEU A 94 -0.27 9.55 -32.06
N LEU A 95 -0.66 10.82 -32.19
CA LEU A 95 0.12 11.92 -31.63
C LEU A 95 0.16 11.87 -30.10
N SER A 96 -0.94 11.56 -29.42
CA SER A 96 -0.94 11.46 -27.95
C SER A 96 -0.16 10.23 -27.44
N GLY A 97 -0.19 9.12 -28.18
CA GLY A 97 0.48 7.87 -27.80
C GLY A 97 1.97 7.77 -28.16
N LEU A 98 2.43 8.45 -29.23
CA LEU A 98 3.84 8.42 -29.66
C LEU A 98 4.72 9.50 -28.99
N LEU A 99 4.14 10.57 -28.46
CA LEU A 99 4.88 11.64 -27.78
C LEU A 99 5.59 11.29 -26.44
N PRO A 100 5.21 10.27 -25.63
CA PRO A 100 5.89 10.03 -24.36
C PRO A 100 7.35 9.54 -24.52
N PHE A 101 7.78 9.12 -25.71
CA PHE A 101 9.16 8.66 -25.97
C PHE A 101 10.12 9.76 -26.44
N THR A 102 9.62 10.89 -26.94
CA THR A 102 10.44 12.06 -27.27
C THR A 102 10.41 12.99 -26.06
N GLY A 103 11.41 12.86 -25.19
CA GLY A 103 11.49 13.56 -23.91
C GLY A 103 11.03 15.01 -23.96
N GLN A 104 10.11 15.33 -23.04
CA GLN A 104 9.74 16.63 -22.50
C GLN A 104 10.51 17.82 -23.08
N CYS A 105 10.18 18.22 -24.31
CA CYS A 105 10.61 19.50 -24.84
C CYS A 105 9.54 20.51 -24.44
N CYS A 106 9.91 21.42 -23.55
CA CYS A 106 9.09 22.48 -23.00
C CYS A 106 8.55 23.41 -24.09
N CYS A 107 7.41 23.08 -24.69
CA CYS A 107 6.61 24.03 -25.44
C CYS A 107 5.25 24.18 -24.77
N SER A 108 5.28 24.84 -23.60
CA SER A 108 4.11 25.49 -23.02
C SER A 108 3.72 26.65 -23.92
N ASN A 109 2.76 26.43 -24.82
CA ASN A 109 1.80 27.42 -25.32
C ASN A 109 1.05 26.79 -26.50
N ILE A 110 -0.17 26.31 -26.25
CA ILE A 110 -1.34 26.56 -27.11
C ILE A 110 -2.58 26.28 -26.25
N SER A 111 -3.29 27.36 -25.96
CA SER A 111 -4.57 27.43 -25.27
C SER A 111 -5.74 26.92 -26.13
N SER A 112 -6.81 26.52 -25.44
CA SER A 112 -8.23 26.80 -25.73
C SER A 112 -8.83 26.38 -27.08
N VAL A 113 -9.76 25.40 -27.07
CA VAL A 113 -11.08 25.32 -27.74
C VAL A 113 -11.79 24.06 -27.16
N GLN A 114 -12.73 24.13 -26.20
CA GLN A 114 -14.19 24.42 -26.25
C GLN A 114 -15.10 23.22 -26.62
N SER A 115 -16.24 23.14 -25.89
CA SER A 115 -17.56 22.53 -26.24
C SER A 115 -17.84 21.11 -25.70
N SER A 116 -18.66 20.92 -24.66
CA SER A 116 -20.15 21.00 -24.56
C SER A 116 -20.91 19.90 -25.33
N CYS A 117 -21.57 18.99 -24.58
CA CYS A 117 -22.88 18.39 -24.87
C CYS A 117 -23.44 17.67 -23.61
N GLU A 118 -24.48 18.28 -23.03
CA GLU A 118 -25.78 17.71 -22.58
C GLU A 118 -26.19 16.38 -23.26
N GLU A 119 -27.11 15.50 -22.78
CA GLU A 119 -28.06 15.37 -21.67
C GLU A 119 -28.72 13.95 -21.81
N THR A 120 -29.52 13.53 -20.82
CA THR A 120 -30.56 12.45 -20.83
C THR A 120 -30.04 11.00 -20.89
N THR A 121 -30.42 10.06 -20.00
CA THR A 121 -31.78 9.63 -19.64
C THR A 121 -31.90 9.08 -18.22
N THR A 122 -32.98 9.49 -17.56
CA THR A 122 -33.57 8.99 -16.31
C THR A 122 -34.30 7.66 -16.55
N GLU A 123 -34.56 6.93 -15.44
CA GLU A 123 -35.32 5.67 -15.30
C GLU A 123 -34.50 4.38 -15.31
N VAL A 124 -34.19 3.88 -14.10
CA VAL A 124 -34.57 2.57 -13.52
C VAL A 124 -34.08 2.60 -12.07
N LYS A 125 -35.00 2.74 -11.10
CA LYS A 125 -34.68 2.89 -9.67
C LYS A 125 -35.53 1.97 -8.81
N THR A 126 -35.39 0.64 -8.92
CA THR A 126 -35.96 -0.28 -7.91
C THR A 126 -35.29 -1.67 -7.77
N GLU A 127 -34.05 -1.88 -8.20
CA GLU A 127 -33.35 -3.18 -7.98
C GLU A 127 -32.01 -3.07 -7.21
N ALA A 128 -31.72 -1.89 -6.64
CA ALA A 128 -30.41 -1.58 -6.05
C ALA A 128 -29.97 -2.32 -4.75
N PRO A 129 -30.85 -2.83 -3.85
CA PRO A 129 -30.37 -3.26 -2.53
C PRO A 129 -29.68 -4.64 -2.52
N ALA A 130 -30.03 -5.54 -3.44
CA ALA A 130 -29.41 -6.88 -3.49
C ALA A 130 -27.98 -6.85 -4.06
N ALA A 131 -27.73 -6.01 -5.07
CA ALA A 131 -26.41 -5.84 -5.68
C ALA A 131 -25.42 -5.11 -4.74
N GLU A 132 -25.92 -4.30 -3.81
CA GLU A 132 -25.07 -3.60 -2.83
C GLU A 132 -24.56 -4.57 -1.75
N GLN A 133 -25.41 -5.50 -1.30
CA GLN A 133 -25.02 -6.53 -0.31
C GLN A 133 -23.97 -7.50 -0.87
N GLU A 134 -24.09 -7.92 -2.13
CA GLU A 134 -23.08 -8.80 -2.77
C GLU A 134 -21.74 -8.07 -2.98
N ARG A 135 -21.79 -6.76 -3.27
CA ARG A 135 -20.60 -5.91 -3.32
C ARG A 135 -19.90 -5.79 -1.96
N GLU A 136 -20.65 -5.64 -0.88
CA GLU A 136 -20.09 -5.57 0.47
C GLU A 136 -19.43 -6.89 0.88
N ALA A 137 -20.07 -8.03 0.58
CA ALA A 137 -19.50 -9.36 0.82
C ALA A 137 -18.20 -9.57 0.04
N MET A 138 -18.18 -9.24 -1.25
CA MET A 138 -16.98 -9.33 -2.08
C MET A 138 -15.86 -8.40 -1.58
N ASN A 139 -16.20 -7.19 -1.13
CA ASN A 139 -15.21 -6.26 -0.60
C ASN A 139 -14.61 -6.76 0.72
N ALA A 140 -15.41 -7.42 1.58
CA ALA A 140 -14.92 -8.07 2.80
C ALA A 140 -13.91 -9.19 2.48
N GLU A 141 -14.20 -10.04 1.48
CA GLU A 141 -13.26 -11.08 1.03
C GLU A 141 -11.97 -10.48 0.46
N ILE A 142 -12.07 -9.43 -0.36
CA ILE A 142 -10.89 -8.72 -0.90
C ILE A 142 -10.03 -8.14 0.22
N THR A 143 -10.64 -7.61 1.29
CA THR A 143 -9.89 -7.13 2.45
C THR A 143 -9.19 -8.26 3.20
N GLY A 144 -9.85 -9.41 3.38
CA GLY A 144 -9.23 -10.59 4.01
C GLY A 144 -8.03 -11.12 3.22
N ILE A 145 -8.15 -11.21 1.89
CA ILE A 145 -7.04 -11.61 1.00
C ILE A 145 -5.88 -10.61 1.10
N ARG A 146 -6.17 -9.30 1.16
CA ARG A 146 -5.14 -8.26 1.30
C ARG A 146 -4.37 -8.39 2.62
N GLU A 147 -5.04 -8.68 3.73
CA GLU A 147 -4.40 -8.91 5.02
C GLU A 147 -3.54 -10.18 5.02
N HIS A 148 -4.04 -11.27 4.42
CA HIS A 148 -3.28 -12.50 4.28
C HIS A 148 -2.02 -12.31 3.41
N LEU A 149 -2.13 -11.54 2.33
CA LEU A 149 -0.99 -11.21 1.48
C LEU A 149 0.04 -10.34 2.21
N HIS A 150 -0.42 -9.37 3.02
CA HIS A 150 0.48 -8.53 3.82
C HIS A 150 1.21 -9.32 4.91
N THR A 151 0.54 -10.25 5.57
CA THR A 151 1.17 -11.12 6.58
C THR A 151 2.20 -12.05 5.93
N THR A 152 1.87 -12.66 4.79
CA THR A 152 2.80 -13.51 4.04
C THR A 152 4.03 -12.73 3.57
N HIS A 153 3.84 -11.51 3.06
CA HIS A 153 4.92 -10.63 2.64
C HIS A 153 5.85 -10.25 3.80
N GLN A 154 5.28 -9.99 4.98
CA GLN A 154 6.08 -9.69 6.18
C GLN A 154 6.92 -10.90 6.61
N VAL A 155 6.33 -12.10 6.62
CA VAL A 155 7.07 -13.34 6.93
C VAL A 155 8.21 -13.57 5.94
N LEU A 156 8.02 -13.27 4.66
CA LEU A 156 9.09 -13.36 3.66
C LEU A 156 10.22 -12.36 3.92
N ILE A 157 9.90 -11.10 4.26
CA ILE A 157 10.89 -10.09 4.61
C ILE A 157 11.70 -10.55 5.83
N ASP A 158 11.02 -11.00 6.89
CA ASP A 158 11.68 -11.42 8.12
C ASP A 158 12.64 -12.61 7.86
N LYS A 159 12.25 -13.54 6.97
CA LYS A 159 13.12 -14.65 6.54
C LYS A 159 14.30 -14.18 5.68
N ILE A 160 14.12 -13.20 4.80
CA ILE A 160 15.22 -12.63 4.00
C ILE A 160 16.21 -11.91 4.91
N ASP A 161 15.74 -11.15 5.89
CA ASP A 161 16.60 -10.49 6.88
C ASP A 161 17.35 -11.53 7.73
N GLN A 162 16.69 -12.63 8.09
CA GLN A 162 17.33 -13.75 8.78
C GLN A 162 18.43 -14.38 7.91
N ILE A 163 18.17 -14.68 6.64
CA ILE A 163 19.17 -15.25 5.73
C ILE A 163 20.34 -14.29 5.52
N THR A 164 20.06 -12.99 5.32
CA THR A 164 21.09 -11.96 5.18
C THR A 164 21.99 -11.91 6.40
N SER A 165 21.42 -11.94 7.61
CA SER A 165 22.22 -11.98 8.84
C SER A 165 23.06 -13.25 8.99
N ARG A 166 22.59 -14.40 8.48
CA ARG A 166 23.37 -15.65 8.45
C ARG A 166 24.51 -15.57 7.43
N ILE A 167 24.30 -14.93 6.28
CA ILE A 167 25.34 -14.71 5.28
C ILE A 167 26.43 -13.80 5.86
N ASP A 168 26.06 -12.68 6.47
CA ASP A 168 27.03 -11.78 7.12
C ASP A 168 27.84 -12.51 8.21
N SER A 169 27.18 -13.37 8.99
CA SER A 169 27.84 -14.21 9.99
C SER A 169 28.79 -15.23 9.36
N LEU A 170 28.39 -15.88 8.26
CA LEU A 170 29.22 -16.83 7.52
C LEU A 170 30.40 -16.13 6.84
N GLU A 171 30.22 -14.91 6.35
CA GLU A 171 31.29 -14.12 5.75
C GLU A 171 32.32 -13.71 6.81
N ALA A 172 31.86 -13.24 7.98
CA ALA A 172 32.74 -12.94 9.11
C ALA A 172 33.49 -14.20 9.61
N MET A 173 32.79 -15.33 9.71
CA MET A 173 33.39 -16.61 10.10
C MET A 173 34.41 -17.09 9.06
N THR A 174 34.11 -16.98 7.76
CA THR A 174 35.03 -17.34 6.67
C THR A 174 36.28 -16.45 6.67
N ALA A 175 36.11 -15.15 6.94
CA ALA A 175 37.23 -14.21 7.06
C ALA A 175 38.14 -14.53 8.28
N ASP A 176 37.56 -14.94 9.41
CA ASP A 176 38.31 -15.38 10.60
C ASP A 176 39.02 -16.73 10.36
N MET A 177 38.36 -17.64 9.63
CA MET A 177 38.86 -18.98 9.33
C MET A 177 39.91 -19.02 8.22
N ALA A 178 39.95 -18.04 7.31
CA ALA A 178 41.06 -17.90 6.36
C ALA A 178 42.43 -17.75 7.06
N GLY A 179 42.44 -17.41 8.36
CA GLY A 179 43.63 -17.39 9.21
C GLY A 179 43.95 -18.71 9.95
N LYS A 180 43.07 -19.72 9.96
CA LYS A 180 43.20 -20.91 10.85
C LYS A 180 42.86 -22.24 10.15
N LYS A 181 43.61 -23.29 10.50
CA LYS A 181 43.57 -24.66 9.95
C LYS A 181 42.31 -25.46 10.41
N GLN A 182 41.10 -24.91 10.25
CA GLN A 182 39.80 -25.45 10.72
C GLN A 182 38.85 -25.86 9.56
N LEU A 183 39.39 -26.27 8.41
CA LEU A 183 38.59 -26.58 7.22
C LEU A 183 37.67 -27.82 7.38
N ASP A 184 38.08 -28.79 8.21
CA ASP A 184 37.36 -30.06 8.36
C ASP A 184 36.09 -29.93 9.23
N ASP A 185 36.10 -29.11 10.28
CA ASP A 185 34.91 -28.84 11.11
C ASP A 185 33.84 -28.08 10.30
N MET A 186 34.27 -27.24 9.34
CA MET A 186 33.39 -26.43 8.50
C MET A 186 32.64 -27.24 7.44
N SER A 187 33.21 -28.37 6.99
CA SER A 187 32.51 -29.29 6.09
C SER A 187 31.21 -29.81 6.71
N HIS A 188 31.24 -30.04 8.03
CA HIS A 188 30.08 -30.53 8.76
C HIS A 188 29.01 -29.43 8.95
N GLU A 189 29.42 -28.20 9.22
CA GLU A 189 28.48 -27.08 9.42
C GLU A 189 27.86 -26.57 8.11
N VAL A 190 28.61 -26.63 6.99
CA VAL A 190 28.08 -26.39 5.64
C VAL A 190 27.06 -27.48 5.28
N GLN A 191 27.31 -28.74 5.64
CA GLN A 191 26.36 -29.81 5.42
C GLN A 191 25.05 -29.58 6.19
N ASP A 192 25.13 -29.19 7.47
CA ASP A 192 23.96 -28.86 8.29
C ASP A 192 23.18 -27.64 7.75
N ALA A 193 23.89 -26.65 7.18
CA ALA A 193 23.29 -25.50 6.52
C ALA A 193 22.59 -25.88 5.20
N VAL A 194 23.16 -26.80 4.43
CA VAL A 194 22.55 -27.36 3.21
C VAL A 194 21.29 -28.17 3.55
N ASP A 195 21.32 -28.97 4.62
CA ASP A 195 20.15 -29.71 5.09
C ASP A 195 19.04 -28.76 5.57
N SER A 196 19.41 -27.65 6.22
CA SER A 196 18.46 -26.57 6.54
C SER A 196 17.85 -25.92 5.30
N LEU A 197 18.63 -25.77 4.22
CA LEU A 197 18.16 -25.23 2.95
C LEU A 197 17.15 -26.19 2.26
N ALA A 198 17.38 -27.50 2.35
CA ALA A 198 16.42 -28.50 1.88
C ALA A 198 15.08 -28.41 2.63
N GLY A 199 15.12 -28.13 3.94
CA GLY A 199 13.93 -27.84 4.74
C GLY A 199 13.15 -26.61 4.25
N ILE A 200 13.87 -25.53 3.89
CA ILE A 200 13.26 -24.32 3.30
C ILE A 200 12.63 -24.63 1.94
N GLN A 201 13.33 -25.39 1.08
CA GLN A 201 12.81 -25.79 -0.22
C GLN A 201 11.51 -26.59 -0.09
N SER A 202 11.45 -27.52 0.88
CA SER A 202 10.21 -28.26 1.17
C SER A 202 9.07 -27.33 1.62
N ALA A 203 9.36 -26.32 2.44
CA ALA A 203 8.35 -25.34 2.86
C ALA A 203 7.85 -24.46 1.71
N VAL A 204 8.73 -24.08 0.78
CA VAL A 204 8.38 -23.35 -0.43
C VAL A 204 7.50 -24.20 -1.35
N SER A 205 7.83 -25.48 -1.55
CA SER A 205 6.99 -26.40 -2.31
C SER A 205 5.61 -26.60 -1.68
N ALA A 206 5.52 -26.66 -0.35
CA ALA A 206 4.24 -26.71 0.35
C ALA A 206 3.42 -25.42 0.14
N MET A 207 4.06 -24.25 0.17
CA MET A 207 3.41 -22.97 -0.15
C MET A 207 2.93 -22.91 -1.60
N GLN A 208 3.76 -23.33 -2.56
CA GLN A 208 3.41 -23.41 -3.98
C GLN A 208 2.14 -24.25 -4.16
N SER A 209 2.11 -25.44 -3.56
CA SER A 209 0.93 -26.32 -3.61
C SER A 209 -0.31 -25.68 -2.98
N CYS A 210 -0.17 -24.89 -1.91
CA CYS A 210 -1.28 -24.20 -1.26
C CYS A 210 -1.84 -23.07 -2.15
N VAL A 211 -0.96 -22.36 -2.87
CA VAL A 211 -1.33 -21.33 -3.85
C VAL A 211 -2.07 -21.97 -5.02
N ASP A 212 -1.53 -23.04 -5.59
CA ASP A 212 -2.16 -23.76 -6.71
C ASP A 212 -3.53 -24.33 -6.31
N GLN A 213 -3.66 -24.80 -5.06
CA GLN A 213 -4.95 -25.24 -4.52
C GLN A 213 -5.94 -24.08 -4.35
N THR A 214 -5.46 -22.90 -3.95
CA THR A 214 -6.29 -21.70 -3.82
C THR A 214 -6.73 -21.18 -5.19
N GLU A 215 -5.85 -21.22 -6.18
CA GLU A 215 -6.18 -20.89 -7.57
C GLU A 215 -7.22 -21.86 -8.14
N SER A 216 -7.08 -23.16 -7.88
CA SER A 216 -8.06 -24.17 -8.28
C SER A 216 -9.43 -23.92 -7.63
N LYS A 217 -9.47 -23.56 -6.35
CA LYS A 217 -10.71 -23.16 -5.67
C LYS A 217 -11.30 -21.87 -6.26
N LEU A 218 -10.46 -20.90 -6.62
CA LEU A 218 -10.93 -19.66 -7.26
C LEU A 218 -11.52 -19.92 -8.65
N GLN A 219 -10.92 -20.81 -9.45
CA GLN A 219 -11.50 -21.27 -10.73
C GLN A 219 -12.81 -22.03 -10.53
N GLU A 220 -12.96 -22.75 -9.42
CA GLU A 220 -14.20 -23.45 -9.10
C GLU A 220 -15.32 -22.47 -8.68
N ILE A 221 -14.94 -21.36 -8.04
CA ILE A 221 -15.81 -20.22 -7.68
C ILE A 221 -15.95 -19.24 -8.88
N SER A 222 -15.44 -19.59 -10.07
CA SER A 222 -15.49 -18.72 -11.24
C SER A 222 -16.91 -18.19 -11.45
N PRO A 223 -17.08 -16.87 -11.72
CA PRO A 223 -18.38 -16.26 -11.91
C PRO A 223 -19.21 -16.97 -12.99
N ASP A 224 -18.61 -17.64 -13.97
CA ASP A 224 -19.36 -18.42 -14.97
C ASP A 224 -20.08 -19.64 -14.39
N LYS A 225 -19.59 -20.25 -13.29
CA LYS A 225 -20.28 -21.36 -12.61
C LYS A 225 -21.37 -20.88 -11.65
N ILE A 226 -21.21 -19.70 -11.06
CA ILE A 226 -22.17 -19.12 -10.10
C ILE A 226 -23.26 -18.34 -10.83
N LEU A 227 -22.89 -17.57 -11.86
CA LEU A 227 -23.78 -16.76 -12.68
C LEU A 227 -24.22 -17.45 -13.97
N GLY A 228 -23.68 -18.61 -14.34
CA GLY A 228 -23.99 -19.27 -15.61
C GLY A 228 -25.47 -19.61 -15.82
N ASP A 229 -26.21 -19.82 -14.74
CA ASP A 229 -27.66 -20.11 -14.77
C ASP A 229 -28.53 -18.86 -14.51
N LEU A 230 -27.94 -17.72 -14.14
CA LEU A 230 -28.70 -16.49 -13.88
C LEU A 230 -29.38 -15.95 -15.16
N PRO A 231 -28.69 -15.85 -16.32
CA PRO A 231 -29.33 -15.38 -17.55
C PRO A 231 -30.53 -16.24 -17.97
N GLN A 232 -30.43 -17.56 -17.81
CA GLN A 232 -31.53 -18.49 -18.11
C GLN A 232 -32.67 -18.34 -17.11
N ARG A 233 -32.39 -18.22 -15.81
CA ARG A 233 -33.43 -18.00 -14.80
C ARG A 233 -34.16 -16.67 -14.98
N VAL A 234 -33.45 -15.60 -15.36
CA VAL A 234 -34.07 -14.30 -15.68
C VAL A 234 -34.97 -14.42 -16.91
N GLN A 235 -34.50 -15.10 -17.97
CA GLN A 235 -35.30 -15.32 -19.17
C GLN A 235 -36.57 -16.15 -18.91
N ILE A 236 -36.48 -17.19 -18.08
CA ILE A 236 -37.64 -18.01 -17.67
C ILE A 236 -38.63 -17.18 -16.84
N LEU A 237 -38.15 -16.32 -15.93
CA LEU A 237 -39.02 -15.44 -15.15
C LEU A 237 -39.71 -14.40 -16.03
N GLU A 238 -39.01 -13.84 -17.02
CA GLU A 238 -39.56 -12.88 -17.96
C GLU A 238 -40.62 -13.50 -18.88
N GLU A 239 -40.41 -14.74 -19.34
CA GLU A 239 -41.41 -15.52 -20.09
C GLU A 239 -42.63 -15.89 -19.22
N GLN A 240 -42.42 -16.28 -17.95
CA GLN A 240 -43.52 -16.55 -17.02
C GLN A 240 -44.35 -15.29 -16.72
N GLN A 241 -43.70 -14.13 -16.63
CA GLN A 241 -44.35 -12.86 -16.37
C GLN A 241 -45.08 -12.34 -17.63
N SER A 242 -44.58 -12.66 -18.82
CA SER A 242 -45.24 -12.33 -20.09
C SER A 242 -46.41 -13.27 -20.43
N ALA A 243 -46.42 -14.50 -19.89
CA ALA A 243 -47.47 -15.49 -20.10
C ALA A 243 -48.60 -15.46 -19.06
N ALA A 244 -48.41 -14.76 -17.93
CA ALA A 244 -49.45 -14.54 -16.93
C ALA A 244 -50.29 -13.31 -17.32
N GLU A 245 -51.62 -13.47 -17.38
CA GLU A 245 -52.56 -12.34 -17.46
C GLU A 245 -52.26 -11.31 -16.36
N PRO A 246 -52.45 -10.01 -16.63
CA PRO A 246 -52.12 -8.94 -15.69
C PRO A 246 -52.82 -9.23 -14.35
N PRO A 247 -52.07 -9.40 -13.24
CA PRO A 247 -52.66 -9.71 -11.96
C PRO A 247 -53.62 -8.58 -11.56
N GLU A 248 -54.81 -8.96 -11.11
CA GLU A 248 -55.77 -8.02 -10.55
C GLU A 248 -55.07 -7.13 -9.51
N PRO A 249 -55.36 -5.81 -9.47
CA PRO A 249 -54.66 -4.88 -8.61
C PRO A 249 -54.74 -5.36 -7.16
N VAL A 250 -53.59 -5.76 -6.63
CA VAL A 250 -53.45 -6.20 -5.25
C VAL A 250 -53.88 -5.04 -4.36
N ASP A 251 -54.89 -5.27 -3.53
CA ASP A 251 -55.41 -4.27 -2.61
C ASP A 251 -54.34 -3.96 -1.55
N ILE A 252 -53.64 -2.83 -1.73
CA ILE A 252 -52.57 -2.34 -0.85
C ILE A 252 -53.10 -1.54 0.35
N THR A 253 -54.42 -1.36 0.47
CA THR A 253 -55.04 -0.63 1.59
C THR A 253 -54.67 -1.16 2.99
N PRO A 254 -54.56 -2.48 3.26
CA PRO A 254 -54.11 -2.96 4.57
C PRO A 254 -52.66 -2.59 4.87
N LEU A 255 -51.75 -2.66 3.89
CA LEU A 255 -50.36 -2.24 4.07
C LEU A 255 -50.25 -0.74 4.37
N GLN A 256 -51.08 0.07 3.72
CA GLN A 256 -51.10 1.50 3.97
C GLN A 256 -51.61 1.84 5.38
N SER A 257 -52.58 1.07 5.88
CA SER A 257 -53.03 1.15 7.28
C SER A 257 -51.90 0.81 8.26
N ASP A 258 -51.15 -0.26 8.01
CA ASP A 258 -50.05 -0.69 8.87
C ASP A 258 -48.88 0.31 8.88
N ILE A 259 -48.55 0.89 7.71
CA ILE A 259 -47.54 1.96 7.60
C ILE A 259 -47.95 3.19 8.43
N ASN A 260 -49.23 3.59 8.36
CA ASN A 260 -49.74 4.71 9.14
C ASN A 260 -49.73 4.41 10.64
N ALA A 261 -50.06 3.17 11.04
CA ALA A 261 -49.98 2.73 12.43
C ALA A 261 -48.54 2.78 12.96
N MET A 262 -47.57 2.24 12.22
CA MET A 262 -46.16 2.28 12.61
C MET A 262 -45.60 3.71 12.68
N GLN A 263 -46.01 4.59 11.76
CA GLN A 263 -45.62 6.01 11.83
C GLN A 263 -46.18 6.70 13.08
N SER A 264 -47.39 6.37 13.49
CA SER A 264 -47.98 6.87 14.74
C SER A 264 -47.28 6.33 15.98
N GLU A 265 -46.80 5.08 15.97
CA GLU A 265 -46.04 4.53 17.09
C GLU A 265 -44.65 5.17 17.21
N LEU A 266 -43.97 5.40 16.09
CA LEU A 266 -42.68 6.09 16.04
C LEU A 266 -42.74 7.51 16.60
N THR A 267 -43.80 8.28 16.29
CA THR A 267 -43.97 9.62 16.84
C THR A 267 -44.23 9.58 18.34
N GLN A 268 -45.01 8.62 18.82
CA GLN A 268 -45.29 8.46 20.25
C GLN A 268 -44.04 8.03 21.06
N VAL A 269 -43.21 7.16 20.49
CA VAL A 269 -41.92 6.76 21.10
C VAL A 269 -40.97 7.94 21.17
N LYS A 270 -40.88 8.75 20.11
CA LYS A 270 -40.05 9.96 20.08
C LYS A 270 -40.47 10.96 21.16
N GLU A 271 -41.77 11.21 21.30
CA GLU A 271 -42.29 12.12 22.33
C GLU A 271 -42.00 11.60 23.75
N LYS A 272 -42.13 10.29 23.99
CA LYS A 272 -41.77 9.67 25.28
C LYS A 272 -40.28 9.80 25.57
N ALA A 273 -39.41 9.61 24.57
CA ALA A 273 -37.97 9.76 24.72
C ALA A 273 -37.57 11.21 25.04
N ASP A 274 -38.14 12.19 24.35
CA ASP A 274 -37.89 13.62 24.61
C ASP A 274 -38.37 14.05 26.01
N LYS A 275 -39.52 13.50 26.46
CA LYS A 275 -40.04 13.73 27.81
C LYS A 275 -39.15 13.09 28.89
N ALA A 276 -38.63 11.89 28.65
CA ALA A 276 -37.70 11.23 29.55
C ALA A 276 -36.36 11.97 29.65
N LEU A 277 -35.85 12.49 28.52
CA LEU A 277 -34.61 13.27 28.47
C LEU A 277 -34.73 14.59 29.26
N ARG A 278 -35.87 15.29 29.13
CA ARG A 278 -36.16 16.48 29.93
C ARG A 278 -36.27 16.16 31.42
N ALA A 279 -37.00 15.10 31.80
CA ALA A 279 -37.12 14.68 33.19
C ALA A 279 -35.77 14.26 33.82
N ALA A 280 -34.86 13.67 33.05
CA ALA A 280 -33.51 13.34 33.51
C ALA A 280 -32.64 14.59 33.70
N THR A 281 -32.80 15.59 32.82
CA THR A 281 -32.08 16.86 32.87
C THR A 281 -32.53 17.71 34.07
N ASP A 282 -33.84 17.76 34.34
CA ASP A 282 -34.41 18.48 35.47
C ASP A 282 -34.02 17.83 36.82
N ASN A 283 -33.90 16.49 36.87
CA ASN A 283 -33.42 15.79 38.07
C ASN A 283 -31.90 15.95 38.31
N ALA A 284 -31.10 16.13 37.26
CA ALA A 284 -29.66 16.40 37.39
C ALA A 284 -29.37 17.81 37.92
N ALA A 285 -30.22 18.79 37.59
CA ALA A 285 -30.09 20.16 38.10
C ALA A 285 -30.52 20.33 39.58
N ALA A 286 -31.32 19.40 40.11
CA ALA A 286 -31.82 19.46 41.49
C ALA A 286 -30.90 18.78 42.54
N GLN A 287 -29.80 18.13 42.13
CA GLN A 287 -28.88 17.42 43.05
C GLN A 287 -27.54 18.12 43.30
N THR A 288 -27.32 19.35 42.81
CA THR A 288 -26.13 20.14 43.18
C THR A 288 -26.47 21.33 44.10
N ALA A 289 -26.18 21.08 45.39
CA ALA A 289 -26.03 21.95 46.56
C ALA A 289 -27.25 22.07 47.52
N PRO A 290 -27.08 21.97 48.86
CA PRO A 290 -25.83 22.13 49.64
C PRO A 290 -25.60 21.12 50.81
N ALA A 291 -24.41 20.51 50.87
CA ALA A 291 -23.75 19.96 52.08
C ALA A 291 -22.31 19.61 51.61
N VAL A 292 -21.20 20.11 52.17
CA VAL A 292 -20.80 20.12 53.57
C VAL A 292 -19.77 21.24 53.75
N GLN A 293 -20.05 22.13 54.71
CA GLN A 293 -19.06 22.88 55.49
C GLN A 293 -18.41 21.91 56.49
N ALA A 294 -17.08 21.76 56.49
CA ALA A 294 -16.27 21.56 57.69
C ALA A 294 -14.79 21.40 57.32
N VAL A 295 -13.94 22.06 58.12
CA VAL A 295 -12.47 21.98 58.17
C VAL A 295 -11.72 22.88 57.18
N GLN A 296 -11.65 24.18 57.53
CA GLN A 296 -10.41 24.95 57.40
C GLN A 296 -10.41 26.14 58.40
N GLU A 297 -9.65 25.95 59.47
CA GLU A 297 -9.10 26.91 60.44
C GLU A 297 -7.60 26.54 60.41
N GLU A 298 -6.60 27.37 60.13
CA GLU A 298 -6.34 28.77 60.47
C GLU A 298 -5.67 29.55 59.30
N ALA A 299 -5.88 30.87 59.32
CA ALA A 299 -5.13 31.89 58.59
C ALA A 299 -3.88 32.34 59.42
N PRO A 300 -3.22 33.51 59.23
CA PRO A 300 -3.16 34.47 58.10
C PRO A 300 -1.75 35.05 57.80
N LYS A 301 -1.56 35.72 56.64
CA LYS A 301 -1.29 37.19 56.59
C LYS A 301 -0.94 37.72 55.18
N ASN A 302 -1.84 38.58 54.72
CA ASN A 302 -1.62 39.88 54.05
C ASN A 302 -0.96 39.95 52.65
N THR A 303 -1.82 40.00 51.64
CA THR A 303 -2.11 41.12 50.68
C THR A 303 -1.32 42.43 50.98
N PRO A 304 -0.86 43.22 49.98
CA PRO A 304 -1.67 43.57 48.82
C PRO A 304 -1.04 43.64 47.41
N GLU A 305 -1.91 43.38 46.44
CA GLU A 305 -1.95 43.91 45.07
C GLU A 305 -1.55 45.41 44.99
N PRO A 306 -1.08 45.95 43.85
CA PRO A 306 -1.91 45.97 42.64
C PRO A 306 -1.20 45.89 41.27
N ALA A 307 -2.04 45.61 40.26
CA ALA A 307 -2.03 46.19 38.91
C ALA A 307 -1.29 45.49 37.75
N SER A 308 -2.10 45.31 36.70
CA SER A 308 -1.80 45.38 35.27
C SER A 308 -1.43 44.09 34.52
N ALA A 309 -2.38 43.68 33.67
CA ALA A 309 -2.20 42.79 32.52
C ALA A 309 -1.38 43.47 31.39
N PRO A 310 -1.31 42.90 30.17
CA PRO A 310 -0.45 41.80 29.73
C PRO A 310 0.44 42.22 28.53
N GLN A 311 1.63 41.62 28.31
CA GLN A 311 2.20 41.33 26.97
C GLN A 311 3.67 40.84 27.02
N SER A 312 3.90 39.75 26.28
CA SER A 312 5.01 39.52 25.34
C SER A 312 6.49 39.56 25.79
N ALA A 313 7.05 38.33 25.77
CA ALA A 313 8.40 37.98 25.27
C ALA A 313 9.63 38.36 26.14
N PRO A 314 10.83 37.84 25.81
CA PRO A 314 11.44 36.72 26.51
C PRO A 314 12.69 37.15 27.29
N THR A 315 12.79 36.78 28.57
CA THR A 315 13.99 37.07 29.36
C THR A 315 14.90 35.85 29.40
N THR A 316 15.94 35.91 28.58
CA THR A 316 17.18 35.16 28.69
C THR A 316 17.73 35.31 30.11
N ALA A 317 17.58 34.26 30.92
CA ALA A 317 18.29 34.10 32.17
C ALA A 317 19.39 33.06 31.95
N ALA A 318 20.63 33.55 31.94
CA ALA A 318 21.84 32.76 32.03
C ALA A 318 21.74 31.83 33.25
N SER A 319 21.40 30.58 32.97
CA SER A 319 21.56 29.46 33.87
C SER A 319 22.77 28.69 33.36
N GLU A 320 23.65 28.33 34.29
CA GLU A 320 24.89 27.61 34.04
C GLU A 320 24.65 26.44 33.07
N ASP A 321 25.40 26.43 31.96
CA ASP A 321 25.37 25.48 30.84
C ASP A 321 25.58 24.03 31.31
N LYS A 322 24.58 23.44 31.94
CA LYS A 322 24.43 21.99 31.94
C LYS A 322 23.73 21.66 30.63
N PRO A 323 24.32 20.79 29.79
CA PRO A 323 23.70 20.40 28.53
C PRO A 323 22.30 19.84 28.87
N GLU A 324 21.25 20.56 28.47
CA GLU A 324 19.87 20.14 28.71
C GLU A 324 19.71 18.73 28.13
N GLU A 325 19.52 17.75 29.01
CA GLU A 325 19.29 16.37 28.61
C GLU A 325 18.04 16.32 27.72
N HIS A 326 18.16 15.67 26.57
CA HIS A 326 17.04 15.55 25.63
C HIS A 326 15.85 14.83 26.30
N ARG A 327 14.62 15.27 25.99
CA ARG A 327 13.37 14.76 26.59
C ARG A 327 13.14 13.26 26.45
N ILE A 328 13.84 12.57 25.55
CA ILE A 328 13.77 11.11 25.44
C ILE A 328 14.39 10.40 26.66
N PHE A 329 15.37 11.02 27.32
CA PHE A 329 16.06 10.44 28.46
C PHE A 329 15.22 10.40 29.74
N SER A 330 14.15 11.19 29.85
CA SER A 330 13.23 11.13 30.98
C SER A 330 12.47 9.81 31.07
N TYR A 331 12.44 9.03 29.98
CA TYR A 331 11.81 7.71 29.94
C TYR A 331 12.77 6.57 30.31
N PHE A 332 14.05 6.85 30.50
CA PHE A 332 15.06 5.90 30.93
C PHE A 332 15.38 6.13 32.39
N GLU A 333 14.98 5.19 33.25
CA GLU A 333 15.21 5.27 34.70
C GLU A 333 16.68 5.06 35.05
N ASP A 334 17.36 4.15 34.34
CA ASP A 334 18.76 3.79 34.59
C ASP A 334 19.71 4.70 33.79
N PRO A 335 20.69 5.38 34.42
CA PRO A 335 21.69 6.19 33.72
C PRO A 335 22.55 5.37 32.75
N VAL A 336 22.80 4.08 33.03
CA VAL A 336 23.59 3.19 32.17
C VAL A 336 22.92 3.04 30.80
N ASP A 337 21.59 3.04 30.78
CA ASP A 337 20.82 2.91 29.55
C ASP A 337 20.79 4.20 28.73
N ARG A 338 20.85 5.35 29.39
CA ARG A 338 20.98 6.64 28.74
C ARG A 338 22.31 6.74 28.00
N GLU A 339 23.39 6.31 28.66
CA GLU A 339 24.73 6.27 28.07
C GLU A 339 24.79 5.27 26.90
N LYS A 340 24.26 4.06 27.06
CA LYS A 340 24.17 3.07 25.98
C LYS A 340 23.36 3.59 24.78
N LEU A 341 22.25 4.29 25.00
CA LEU A 341 21.46 4.91 23.94
C LEU A 341 22.28 5.98 23.20
N ALA A 342 23.02 6.83 23.92
CA ALA A 342 23.86 7.87 23.33
C ALA A 342 25.01 7.27 22.49
N GLU A 343 25.67 6.22 23.00
CA GLU A 343 26.74 5.50 22.30
C GLU A 343 26.23 4.84 21.02
N LEU A 344 25.11 4.10 21.10
CA LEU A 344 24.47 3.52 19.93
C LEU A 344 24.11 4.60 18.92
N MET A 345 23.63 5.75 19.39
CA MET A 345 23.26 6.84 18.51
C MET A 345 24.45 7.45 17.77
N ALA A 346 25.55 7.70 18.47
CA ALA A 346 26.82 8.11 17.86
C ALA A 346 27.26 7.11 16.77
N SER A 347 27.21 5.80 17.08
CA SER A 347 27.62 4.75 16.14
C SER A 347 26.76 4.70 14.85
N THR A 348 25.45 5.00 14.96
CA THR A 348 24.56 5.01 13.79
C THR A 348 24.74 6.24 12.90
N LEU A 349 25.19 7.36 13.47
CA LEU A 349 25.44 8.58 12.72
C LEU A 349 26.66 8.47 11.81
N ASP A 350 27.66 7.67 12.19
CA ASP A 350 28.81 7.37 11.32
C ASP A 350 28.45 6.53 10.10
N LYS A 351 27.36 5.76 10.18
CA LYS A 351 26.95 4.81 9.13
C LYS A 351 25.95 5.40 8.12
N ASN A 352 25.69 6.71 8.12
CA ASN A 352 24.74 7.39 7.22
C ASN A 352 23.35 6.72 7.12
N MET A 353 22.87 6.12 8.21
CA MET A 353 21.60 5.39 8.21
C MET A 353 20.38 6.33 8.07
N SER A 354 19.30 5.83 7.46
CA SER A 354 18.01 6.54 7.42
C SER A 354 17.36 6.59 8.82
N TYR A 355 16.48 7.57 9.10
CA TYR A 355 15.78 7.64 10.39
C TYR A 355 15.08 6.34 10.78
N LYS A 356 14.48 5.64 9.80
CA LYS A 356 13.80 4.36 10.04
C LYS A 356 14.80 3.26 10.42
N HIS A 357 15.94 3.20 9.73
CA HIS A 357 16.99 2.23 10.03
C HIS A 357 17.62 2.49 11.40
N VAL A 358 17.86 3.76 11.77
CA VAL A 358 18.35 4.13 13.09
C VAL A 358 17.38 3.69 14.19
N LEU A 359 16.08 3.96 14.04
CA LEU A 359 15.07 3.53 15.02
C LEU A 359 14.99 2.01 15.17
N ASN A 360 14.97 1.28 14.05
CA ASN A 360 14.94 -0.19 14.09
C ASN A 360 16.20 -0.77 14.73
N PHE A 361 17.37 -0.21 14.42
CA PHE A 361 18.64 -0.59 15.01
C PHE A 361 18.65 -0.36 16.53
N LEU A 362 18.20 0.81 16.99
CA LEU A 362 18.05 1.10 18.42
C LEU A 362 17.15 0.11 19.14
N VAL A 363 15.98 -0.19 18.57
CA VAL A 363 15.02 -1.10 19.18
C VAL A 363 15.62 -2.51 19.30
N LYS A 364 16.40 -2.94 18.30
CA LYS A 364 17.11 -4.22 18.31
C LYS A 364 18.19 -4.28 19.38
N GLU A 365 19.07 -3.27 19.45
CA GLU A 365 20.25 -3.27 20.34
C GLU A 365 19.95 -2.96 21.81
N LEU A 366 18.87 -2.21 22.09
CA LEU A 366 18.43 -1.89 23.45
C LEU A 366 17.61 -3.03 24.07
N GLY A 367 17.16 -4.00 23.27
CA GLY A 367 16.34 -5.12 23.71
C GLY A 367 14.85 -4.75 23.88
N PRO A 368 13.97 -5.73 24.17
CA PRO A 368 12.52 -5.60 24.01
C PRO A 368 11.89 -4.55 24.95
N VAL A 369 12.39 -4.42 26.18
CA VAL A 369 11.83 -3.48 27.17
C VAL A 369 12.17 -2.03 26.82
N LYS A 370 13.44 -1.75 26.52
CA LYS A 370 13.95 -0.40 26.23
C LYS A 370 13.66 0.03 24.79
N GLY A 371 13.69 -0.93 23.86
CA GLY A 371 13.21 -0.75 22.49
C GLY A 371 11.73 -0.34 22.46
N LYS A 372 10.91 -0.80 23.40
CA LYS A 372 9.52 -0.36 23.52
C LYS A 372 9.43 1.15 23.72
N ILE A 373 10.26 1.76 24.58
CA ILE A 373 10.30 3.22 24.82
C ILE A 373 10.57 3.97 23.51
N ILE A 374 11.57 3.53 22.74
CA ILE A 374 11.91 4.14 21.44
C ILE A 374 10.74 3.99 20.45
N SER A 375 10.11 2.82 20.39
CA SER A 375 8.99 2.56 19.48
C SER A 375 7.70 3.30 19.88
N SER A 376 7.48 3.54 21.17
CA SER A 376 6.32 4.26 21.70
C SER A 376 6.43 5.78 21.54
N HIS A 377 7.65 6.32 21.42
CA HIS A 377 7.90 7.76 21.26
C HIS A 377 8.71 8.11 20.00
N PRO A 378 8.22 7.75 18.79
CA PRO A 378 9.00 7.89 17.56
C PRO A 378 9.30 9.35 17.17
N SER A 379 8.48 10.31 17.61
CA SER A 379 8.74 11.74 17.43
C SER A 379 9.94 12.21 18.25
N LEU A 380 9.95 11.90 19.56
CA LEU A 380 11.05 12.24 20.46
C LEU A 380 12.35 11.58 20.03
N SER A 381 12.32 10.32 19.62
CA SER A 381 13.52 9.64 19.10
C SER A 381 14.04 10.29 17.82
N LYS A 382 13.16 10.74 16.90
CA LYS A 382 13.58 11.48 15.70
C LYS A 382 14.17 12.85 16.03
N ASP A 383 13.61 13.55 17.00
CA ASP A 383 14.12 14.85 17.43
C ASP A 383 15.51 14.70 18.07
N TYR A 384 15.72 13.65 18.86
CA TYR A 384 17.05 13.32 19.38
C TYR A 384 18.06 13.04 18.26
N ILE A 385 17.69 12.23 17.26
CA ILE A 385 18.55 11.96 16.09
C ILE A 385 18.91 13.26 15.34
N ARG A 386 17.95 14.18 15.20
CA ARG A 386 18.20 15.51 14.59
C ARG A 386 19.17 16.34 15.42
N GLN A 387 19.01 16.34 16.75
CA GLN A 387 19.92 17.06 17.65
C GLN A 387 21.33 16.50 17.55
N CYS A 388 21.51 15.17 17.61
CA CYS A 388 22.82 14.55 17.47
C CYS A 388 23.47 14.83 16.10
N ARG A 389 22.69 14.89 15.02
CA ARG A 389 23.20 15.29 13.69
C ARG A 389 23.61 16.75 13.59
N LYS A 390 22.93 17.62 14.33
CA LYS A 390 23.23 19.06 14.35
C LYS A 390 24.47 19.39 15.18
N ASN A 391 24.74 18.59 16.20
CA ASN A 391 25.87 18.78 17.10
C ASN A 391 27.18 18.12 16.60
N ARG A 392 27.14 17.48 15.43
CA ARG A 392 28.31 16.97 14.71
C ARG A 392 28.73 17.99 13.67
#